data_AF-A0A2X0V7L5-F1
#
_entry.id   AF-A0A2X0V7L5-F1
#
_cell.length_a   1.000
_cell.length_b   1.000
_cell.length_c   1.000
_cell.angle_alpha   90.00
_cell.angle_beta   90.00
_cell.angle_gamma   90.00
#
_symmetry.space_group_name_H-M   'P 1'
#
loop_
_entity.id
_entity.type
_entity.pdbx_description
1 polymer ?
#
loop_
_entity_poly.entity_id
_entity_poly.type
_entity_poly.pdbx_seq_one_letter_code
_entity_poly.pdbx_strand_id
1 'polypeptide(L)' 'MALFVNTNVSSINGQRNLTNATNNLNTTYQRLSSGMRINSAKDDAAGLQISDRLTSQINGLNQGNRNTNECYQKEAVTAA' A
#
# COMPACT_ATOMS: atom_id res chain seq x y z
N MET A 1 -14.21 30.36 32.24
CA MET A 1 -13.15 30.42 31.22
C MET A 1 -11.86 30.81 31.91
N ALA A 2 -11.00 29.85 32.23
CA ALA A 2 -9.73 30.12 32.90
C ALA A 2 -8.71 30.61 31.86
N LEU A 3 -8.33 31.88 31.94
CA LEU A 3 -7.31 32.47 31.09
C LEU A 3 -5.94 32.04 31.64
N PHE A 4 -5.35 31.01 31.04
CA PHE A 4 -3.99 30.58 31.38
C PHE A 4 -2.99 31.54 30.73
N VAL A 5 -2.46 32.49 31.52
CA VAL A 5 -1.52 33.53 31.06
C VAL A 5 -0.21 32.94 30.50
N ASN A 6 0.20 31.76 30.97
CA ASN A 6 1.42 31.08 30.52
C ASN A 6 1.21 30.02 29.42
N THR A 7 -0.04 29.60 29.16
CA THR A 7 -0.34 28.51 28.22
C THR A 7 -1.29 29.01 27.15
N ASN A 8 -0.73 29.32 25.97
CA ASN A 8 -1.53 29.76 24.82
C ASN A 8 -2.26 28.57 24.17
N VAL A 9 -3.50 28.34 24.58
CA VAL A 9 -4.36 27.27 24.08
C VAL A 9 -4.60 27.38 22.56
N SER A 10 -4.66 28.59 22.00
CA SER A 10 -4.79 28.82 20.56
C SER A 10 -3.55 28.37 19.80
N SER A 11 -2.35 28.68 20.32
CA SER A 11 -1.08 28.19 19.76
C SER A 11 -0.96 26.67 19.85
N ILE A 12 -1.38 26.06 20.96
CA ILE A 12 -1.38 24.59 21.12
C ILE A 12 -2.35 23.93 20.13
N ASN A 13 -3.53 24.50 19.93
CA ASN A 13 -4.47 23.99 18.92
C ASN A 13 -3.93 24.19 17.49
N GLY A 14 -3.28 25.33 17.21
CA GLY A 14 -2.55 25.54 15.95
C GLY A 14 -1.47 24.49 15.73
N GLN A 15 -0.65 24.21 16.75
CA GLN A 15 0.40 23.19 16.70
C GLN A 15 -0.18 21.79 16.49
N ARG A 16 -1.28 21.43 17.16
CA ARG A 16 -1.97 20.14 16.95
C ARG A 16 -2.50 20.01 15.53
N ASN A 17 -3.12 21.06 14.99
CA ASN A 17 -3.60 21.08 13.61
C ASN A 17 -2.44 20.96 12.60
N LEU A 18 -1.32 21.64 12.86
CA LEU A 18 -0.11 21.54 12.05
C LEU A 18 0.48 20.12 12.07
N THR A 19 0.57 19.50 13.25
CA THR A 19 1.03 18.10 13.38
C THR A 19 0.12 17.15 12.61
N ASN A 20 -1.21 17.31 12.72
CA ASN A 20 -2.18 16.50 11.98
C ASN A 20 -2.05 16.70 10.46
N ALA A 21 -1.93 17.95 10.00
CA ALA A 21 -1.72 18.26 8.58
C ALA A 21 -0.41 17.65 8.05
N THR A 22 0.67 17.74 8.83
CA THR A 22 1.98 17.16 8.48
C THR A 22 1.91 15.63 8.39
N ASN A 23 1.22 14.98 9.33
CA ASN A 23 1.02 13.54 9.30
C ASN A 23 0.21 13.10 8.06
N ASN A 24 -0.86 13.82 7.74
CA ASN A 24 -1.66 13.55 6.54
C ASN A 24 -0.86 13.74 5.24
N LEU A 25 -0.02 14.78 5.19
CA LEU A 25 0.90 15.01 4.07
C LEU A 25 1.90 13.85 3.92
N ASN A 26 2.50 13.38 5.01
CA ASN A 26 3.43 12.25 4.97
C ASN A 26 2.77 10.98 4.42
N THR A 27 1.56 10.65 4.86
CA THR A 27 0.80 9.51 4.32
C THR A 27 0.49 9.68 2.84
N THR A 28 0.15 10.91 2.42
CA THR A 28 -0.13 11.22 1.02
C THR A 28 1.11 11.07 0.16
N TYR A 29 2.26 11.56 0.63
CA TYR A 29 3.55 11.37 -0.03
C TYR A 29 3.94 9.90 -0.13
N GLN A 30 3.72 9.11 0.93
CA GLN A 30 3.97 7.67 0.91
C GLN A 30 3.12 6.96 -0.16
N ARG A 31 1.82 7.27 -0.24
CA ARG A 31 0.92 6.72 -1.27
C ARG A 31 1.28 7.18 -2.68
N LEU A 32 1.67 8.44 -2.84
CA LEU A 32 2.11 8.98 -4.12
C LEU A 32 3.41 8.31 -4.60
N SER A 33 4.37 8.13 -3.69
CA SER A 33 5.67 7.54 -4.01
C SER A 33 5.59 6.04 -4.31
N SER A 34 4.69 5.30 -3.66
CA SER A 34 4.51 3.87 -3.93
C SER A 34 3.50 3.59 -5.05
N GLY A 35 2.62 4.53 -5.35
CA GLY A 35 1.44 4.32 -6.19
C GLY A 35 0.39 3.39 -5.56
N MET A 36 0.63 2.89 -4.35
CA MET A 36 -0.25 1.96 -3.66
C MET A 36 -1.08 2.68 -2.61
N ARG A 37 -2.39 2.41 -2.60
CA ARG A 37 -3.32 3.02 -1.64
C ARG A 37 -3.11 2.50 -0.21
N ILE A 38 -2.67 1.24 -0.10
CA ILE A 38 -2.36 0.54 1.15
C ILE A 38 -0.87 0.24 1.12
N ASN A 39 -0.07 0.95 1.92
CA ASN A 39 1.38 0.75 1.99
C ASN A 39 1.80 -0.13 3.17
N SER A 40 0.94 -0.28 4.18
CA SER A 40 1.25 -1.06 5.37
C SER A 40 0.02 -1.79 5.91
N ALA A 41 0.26 -2.88 6.64
CA ALA A 41 -0.80 -3.60 7.37
C ALA A 41 -1.49 -2.73 8.44
N LYS A 42 -0.87 -1.60 8.81
CA LYS A 42 -1.45 -0.59 9.71
C LYS A 42 -2.53 0.23 9.03
N ASP A 43 -2.44 0.44 7.70
CA ASP A 43 -3.42 1.23 6.95
C ASP A 43 -4.70 0.43 6.66
N ASP A 44 -4.57 -0.85 6.30
CA ASP A 44 -5.68 -1.79 6.12
C ASP A 44 -5.16 -3.24 6.09
N ALA A 45 -5.18 -3.93 7.24
CA ALA A 45 -4.70 -5.30 7.34
C ALA A 45 -5.49 -6.29 6.46
N ALA A 46 -6.82 -6.09 6.34
CA ALA A 46 -7.68 -6.96 5.54
C ALA A 46 -7.49 -6.71 4.04
N GLY A 47 -7.42 -5.44 3.63
CA GLY A 47 -7.16 -5.04 2.25
C GLY A 47 -5.78 -5.47 1.78
N LEU A 48 -4.75 -5.40 2.65
CA LEU A 48 -3.42 -5.92 2.34
C LEU A 48 -3.43 -7.45 2.17
N GLN A 49 -4.06 -8.20 3.09
CA GLN A 49 -4.14 -9.66 2.99
C GLN A 49 -4.85 -10.14 1.71
N ILE A 50 -5.94 -9.46 1.33
CA ILE A 50 -6.63 -9.77 0.06
C ILE A 50 -5.73 -9.45 -1.12
N SER A 51 -5.03 -8.31 -1.11
CA SER A 51 -4.09 -7.92 -2.18
C SER A 51 -2.95 -8.93 -2.32
N ASP A 52 -2.39 -9.42 -1.22
CA ASP A 52 -1.36 -10.45 -1.21
C ASP A 52 -1.89 -11.78 -1.75
N ARG A 53 -3.11 -12.17 -1.35
CA ARG A 53 -3.76 -13.38 -1.85
C ARG A 53 -4.03 -13.31 -3.36
N LEU A 54 -4.45 -12.15 -3.85
CA LEU A 54 -4.66 -11.92 -5.28
C LEU A 54 -3.34 -11.91 -6.04
N THR A 55 -2.31 -11.28 -5.50
CA THR A 55 -0.95 -11.27 -6.07
C THR A 55 -0.39 -12.69 -6.16
N SER A 56 -0.56 -13.52 -5.13
CA SER A 56 -0.17 -14.92 -5.15
C SER A 56 -0.92 -15.72 -6.22
N GLN A 57 -2.21 -15.48 -6.41
CA GLN A 57 -3.00 -16.14 -7.45
C GLN A 57 -2.53 -15.72 -8.84
N ILE A 58 -2.30 -14.42 -9.07
CA ILE A 58 -1.78 -13.90 -10.33
C ILE A 58 -0.42 -14.53 -10.65
N ASN A 59 0.48 -14.61 -9.67
CA ASN A 59 1.79 -15.24 -9.85
C ASN A 59 1.66 -16.74 -10.18
N GLY A 60 0.74 -17.44 -9.52
CA GLY A 60 0.42 -18.84 -9.83
C GLY A 60 -0.11 -19.02 -11.25
N LEU A 61 -1.05 -18.18 -11.70
CA LEU A 61 -1.59 -18.20 -13.06
C LEU A 61 -0.52 -17.88 -14.10
N ASN A 62 0.35 -16.89 -13.83
CA ASN A 62 1.48 -16.56 -14.70
C ASN A 62 2.45 -17.73 -14.84
N GLN A 63 2.75 -18.44 -13.74
CA GLN A 63 3.56 -19.66 -13.82
C GLN A 63 2.85 -20.76 -14.58
N GLY A 64 1.54 -20.95 -14.37
CA GLY A 64 0.73 -21.91 -15.13
C GLY A 64 0.80 -21.64 -16.64
N ASN A 65 0.59 -20.39 -17.05
CA ASN A 65 0.69 -19.99 -18.45
C ASN A 65 2.10 -20.24 -19.03
N ARG A 66 3.16 -19.93 -18.27
CA ARG A 66 4.54 -20.26 -18.68
C ARG A 66 4.73 -21.76 -18.86
N ASN A 67 4.28 -22.57 -17.90
CA ASN A 67 4.38 -24.03 -17.97
C ASN A 67 3.62 -24.58 -19.18
N THR A 68 2.44 -24.05 -19.49
CA THR A 68 1.66 -24.46 -20.67
C THR A 68 2.40 -24.10 -21.96
N ASN A 69 2.96 -22.89 -22.04
CA ASN A 69 3.75 -22.46 -23.21
C ASN A 69 5.03 -23.29 -23.37
N GLU A 70 5.72 -23.61 -22.29
CA GLU A 70 6.88 -24.51 -22.30
C GLU A 70 6.49 -25.93 -22.75
N CYS A 71 5.32 -26.43 -22.32
CA CYS A 71 4.79 -27.71 -22.76
C CYS A 71 4.54 -27.73 -24.27
N TYR A 72 3.82 -26.73 -24.79
CA TYR A 72 3.57 -26.59 -26.24
C TYR A 72 4.86 -26.46 -27.05
N GLN A 73 5.83 -25.68 -26.57
CA GLN A 73 7.11 -25.54 -27.24
C GLN A 73 7.89 -26.86 -27.27
N LYS A 74 7.84 -27.63 -26.18
CA LYS A 74 8.51 -28.93 -26.09
C LYS A 74 7.84 -29.98 -26.98
N GLU A 75 6.51 -29.96 -27.08
CA GLU A 75 5.75 -30.80 -28.00
C GLU A 75 6.14 -30.53 -29.45
N ALA A 76 6.23 -29.25 -29.85
CA ALA A 76 6.64 -28.86 -31.19
C ALA A 76 8.07 -29.32 -31.55
N VAL A 77 9.00 -29.31 -30.58
CA VAL A 77 10.38 -29.78 -30.79
C VAL A 77 10.48 -31.30 -30.88
N THR A 78 9.59 -32.04 -30.22
CA THR A 78 9.63 -33.52 -30.21
C THR A 78 8.96 -34.13 -31.45
N ALA A 79 8.15 -33.33 -32.17
CA ALA A 79 7.46 -33.73 -33.40
C ALA A 79 8.28 -33.50 -34.70
N ALA A 80 9.50 -32.95 -34.60
CA ALA A 80 10.43 -32.71 -35.71
C ALA A 80 11.58 -33.74 -35.71
#